data_AF-A0A3M1FTE8-F1
#
_entry.id   AF-A0A3M1FTE8-F1
#
_cell.length_a   1.000
_cell.length_b   1.000
_cell.length_c   1.000
_cell.angle_alpha   90.00
_cell.angle_beta   90.00
_cell.angle_gamma   90.00
#
_symmetry.space_group_name_H-M   'P 1'
#
loop_
_entity.id
_entity.type
_entity.pdbx_description
1 polymer ?
#
loop_
_entity_poly.entity_id
_entity_poly.type
_entity_poly.pdbx_seq_one_letter_code
_entity_poly.pdbx_strand_id
1 'polypeptide(L)'
;MEEELCQKIFLAYPQAVNLLEDYKGRSLYHYCQEISEQERGKVKLSPYFKEAIKNTVGEDEFQKLTAYFSKSSICNTSDHHQILGFAEFINTNLLNGLIATMQQAPCTVTFSFSSIPLNSSSFSRGFFYNQKRFSLFPDKMKRCVVYTAPCFKREKIAGFPEEIQEVFNSVENLFNLPSFSQQIRAVNKYLWDNLRETAPFLPPLIYLPIEEVVKEIII
;
A
#
# COMPACT_ATOMS: atom_id res chain seq x y z
N MET A 1 -22.61 11.17 23.43
CA MET A 1 -22.36 9.84 22.85
C MET A 1 -21.07 9.84 22.01
N GLU A 2 -20.84 10.82 21.13
CA GLU A 2 -19.52 11.00 20.46
C GLU A 2 -18.38 11.26 21.46
N GLU A 3 -18.59 12.16 22.42
CA GLU A 3 -17.55 12.53 23.41
C GLU A 3 -17.11 11.35 24.29
N GLU A 4 -18.05 10.49 24.67
CA GLU A 4 -17.80 9.29 25.47
C GLU A 4 -17.09 8.19 24.65
N LEU A 5 -17.37 8.09 23.35
CA LEU A 5 -16.71 7.17 22.44
C LEU A 5 -15.28 7.62 22.14
N CYS A 6 -15.07 8.92 21.90
CA CYS A 6 -13.76 9.53 21.77
C CYS A 6 -12.91 9.30 23.02
N GLN A 7 -13.46 9.55 24.22
CA GLN A 7 -12.77 9.28 25.48
C GLN A 7 -12.40 7.80 25.63
N LYS A 8 -13.27 6.86 25.28
CA LYS A 8 -12.96 5.42 25.31
C LYS A 8 -11.86 5.02 24.32
N ILE A 9 -11.83 5.60 23.13
CA ILE A 9 -10.77 5.37 22.14
C ILE A 9 -9.43 5.92 22.65
N PHE A 10 -9.43 7.12 23.22
CA PHE A 10 -8.21 7.76 23.72
C PHE A 10 -7.65 7.14 24.99
N LEU A 11 -8.50 6.62 25.87
CA LEU A 11 -8.08 5.81 27.01
C LEU A 11 -7.43 4.48 26.56
N ALA A 12 -7.88 3.90 25.44
CA ALA A 12 -7.31 2.69 24.88
C ALA A 12 -6.02 2.95 24.07
N TYR A 13 -5.84 4.16 23.53
CA TYR A 13 -4.71 4.55 22.69
C TYR A 13 -4.13 5.91 23.12
N PRO A 14 -3.43 5.99 24.27
CA PRO A 14 -2.89 7.26 24.79
C PRO A 14 -1.89 7.92 23.82
N GLN A 15 -1.20 7.15 22.97
CA GLN A 15 -0.35 7.71 21.93
C GLN A 15 -1.12 8.48 20.86
N ALA A 16 -2.38 8.13 20.61
CA ALA A 16 -3.24 8.87 19.69
C ALA A 16 -3.64 10.24 20.26
N VAL A 17 -3.69 10.39 21.60
CA VAL A 17 -3.89 11.68 22.26
C VAL A 17 -2.70 12.59 22.02
N ASN A 18 -1.49 12.11 22.27
CA ASN A 18 -0.27 12.89 22.02
C ASN A 18 -0.18 13.34 20.56
N LEU A 19 -0.41 12.42 19.61
CA LEU A 19 -0.48 12.75 18.18
C LEU A 19 -1.54 13.81 17.87
N LEU A 20 -2.74 13.71 18.46
CA LEU A 20 -3.79 14.70 18.25
C LEU A 20 -3.47 16.05 18.86
N GLU A 21 -2.81 16.09 20.01
CA GLU A 21 -2.38 17.33 20.66
C GLU A 21 -1.22 17.98 19.88
N ASP A 22 -0.20 17.20 19.51
CA ASP A 22 0.98 17.63 18.76
C ASP A 22 0.63 18.17 17.37
N TYR A 23 -0.38 17.56 16.72
CA TYR A 23 -0.83 17.93 15.38
C TYR A 23 -2.18 18.66 15.36
N LYS A 24 -2.71 19.09 16.51
CA LYS A 24 -4.00 19.82 16.57
C LYS A 24 -3.92 21.09 15.71
N GLY A 25 -4.83 21.21 14.74
CA GLY A 25 -4.87 22.37 13.85
C GLY A 25 -3.74 22.42 12.81
N ARG A 26 -2.86 21.41 12.76
CA ARG A 26 -1.87 21.25 11.68
C ARG A 26 -2.50 20.50 10.52
N SER A 27 -2.13 20.87 9.30
CA SER A 27 -2.55 20.13 8.11
C SER A 27 -1.70 18.86 7.92
N LEU A 28 -2.22 17.91 7.14
CA LEU A 28 -1.48 16.72 6.74
C LEU A 28 -0.12 17.03 6.10
N TYR A 29 -0.03 18.18 5.41
CA TYR A 29 1.21 18.68 4.84
C TYR A 29 2.29 18.89 5.91
N HIS A 30 1.96 19.50 7.06
CA HIS A 30 2.93 19.74 8.13
C HIS A 30 3.44 18.41 8.72
N TYR A 31 2.54 17.44 8.90
CA TYR A 31 2.91 16.10 9.34
C TYR A 31 3.88 15.45 8.35
N CYS A 32 3.54 15.40 7.05
CA CYS A 32 4.41 14.81 6.04
C CYS A 32 5.75 15.55 5.92
N GLN A 33 5.77 16.88 6.09
CA GLN A 33 6.99 17.67 6.04
C GLN A 33 7.93 17.31 7.19
N GLU A 34 7.41 17.22 8.41
CA GLU A 34 8.20 16.87 9.59
C GLU A 34 8.80 15.46 9.46
N ILE A 35 7.98 14.47 9.08
CA ILE A 35 8.48 13.11 8.83
C ILE A 35 9.50 13.10 7.67
N SER A 36 9.24 13.87 6.61
CA SER A 36 10.15 14.00 5.47
C SER A 36 11.52 14.52 5.88
N GLU A 37 11.60 15.42 6.87
CA GLU A 37 12.84 15.99 7.40
C GLU A 37 13.55 15.04 8.37
N GLN A 38 12.80 14.37 9.25
CA GLN A 38 13.33 13.40 10.22
C GLN A 38 13.89 12.13 9.56
N GLU A 39 13.17 11.62 8.57
CA GLU A 39 13.49 10.36 7.88
C GLU A 39 14.26 10.59 6.57
N ARG A 40 15.02 11.69 6.49
CA ARG A 40 16.01 11.84 5.41
C ARG A 40 17.17 10.92 5.69
N GLY A 41 17.42 10.02 4.76
CA GLY A 41 18.46 9.02 4.94
C GLY A 41 18.84 8.34 3.65
N LYS A 42 20.06 7.80 3.64
CA LYS A 42 20.53 6.91 2.58
C LYS A 42 20.47 5.49 3.09
N VAL A 43 19.67 4.66 2.45
CA VAL A 43 19.68 3.22 2.68
C VAL A 43 20.72 2.59 1.78
N LYS A 44 21.74 1.97 2.38
CA LYS A 44 22.72 1.19 1.64
C LYS A 44 22.17 -0.22 1.45
N LEU A 45 21.70 -0.51 0.23
CA LEU A 45 21.37 -1.88 -0.15
C LEU A 45 22.65 -2.70 -0.34
N SER A 46 22.67 -3.93 0.17
CA SER A 46 23.77 -4.86 -0.07
C SER A 46 23.87 -5.23 -1.56
N PRO A 47 25.06 -5.62 -2.08
CA PRO A 47 25.21 -6.02 -3.48
C PRO A 47 24.25 -7.15 -3.88
N TYR A 48 24.11 -8.17 -3.05
CA TYR A 48 23.18 -9.30 -3.27
C TYR A 48 21.73 -8.83 -3.38
N PHE A 49 21.31 -7.91 -2.51
CA PHE A 49 19.95 -7.39 -2.52
C PHE A 49 19.70 -6.53 -3.77
N LYS A 50 20.69 -5.78 -4.24
CA LYS A 50 20.57 -5.00 -5.48
C LYS A 50 20.36 -5.88 -6.71
N GLU A 51 21.14 -6.94 -6.82
CA GLU A 51 21.01 -7.90 -7.92
C GLU A 51 19.66 -8.60 -7.89
N ALA A 52 19.23 -9.09 -6.73
CA ALA A 52 17.92 -9.72 -6.55
C ALA A 52 16.76 -8.78 -6.87
N ILE A 53 16.81 -7.51 -6.41
CA ILE A 53 15.80 -6.50 -6.79
C ILE A 53 15.79 -6.34 -8.31
N LYS A 54 16.95 -6.12 -8.94
CA LYS A 54 17.05 -5.90 -10.37
C LYS A 54 16.47 -7.06 -11.18
N ASN A 55 16.73 -8.30 -10.78
CA ASN A 55 16.15 -9.48 -11.43
C ASN A 55 14.63 -9.57 -11.24
N THR A 56 14.13 -9.13 -10.08
CA THR A 56 12.70 -9.22 -9.73
C THR A 56 11.86 -8.14 -10.42
N VAL A 57 12.31 -6.88 -10.42
CA VAL A 57 11.50 -5.74 -10.91
C VAL A 57 11.97 -5.20 -12.28
N GLY A 58 13.11 -5.65 -12.77
CA GLY A 58 13.73 -5.15 -14.00
C GLY A 58 14.57 -3.88 -13.80
N GLU A 59 15.33 -3.51 -14.83
CA GLU A 59 16.32 -2.41 -14.77
C GLU A 59 15.67 -1.06 -14.47
N ASP A 60 14.56 -0.72 -15.14
CA ASP A 60 13.93 0.60 -15.03
C ASP A 60 13.39 0.88 -13.62
N GLU A 61 12.72 -0.10 -13.00
CA GLU A 61 12.24 0.03 -11.62
C GLU A 61 13.41 -0.02 -10.62
N PHE A 62 14.42 -0.85 -10.87
CA PHE A 62 15.63 -0.91 -10.04
C PHE A 62 16.38 0.43 -9.97
N GLN A 63 16.51 1.14 -11.08
CA GLN A 63 17.14 2.46 -11.10
C GLN A 63 16.33 3.48 -10.28
N LYS A 64 14.99 3.47 -10.39
CA LYS A 64 14.11 4.32 -9.58
C LYS A 64 14.23 3.99 -8.10
N LEU A 65 14.23 2.71 -7.73
CA LEU A 65 14.41 2.25 -6.35
C LEU A 65 15.76 2.67 -5.78
N THR A 66 16.84 2.52 -6.54
CA THR A 66 18.19 2.94 -6.11
C THR A 66 18.25 4.45 -5.88
N ALA A 67 17.65 5.24 -6.78
CA ALA A 67 17.54 6.68 -6.62
C ALA A 67 16.65 7.07 -5.43
N TYR A 68 15.56 6.34 -5.17
CA TYR A 68 14.71 6.52 -3.98
C TYR A 68 15.50 6.30 -2.69
N PHE A 69 16.18 5.16 -2.55
CA PHE A 69 16.96 4.82 -1.35
C PHE A 69 18.17 5.74 -1.13
N SER A 70 18.55 6.55 -2.12
CA SER A 70 19.56 7.60 -1.96
C SER A 70 19.04 8.90 -1.32
N LYS A 71 17.71 9.03 -1.19
CA LYS A 71 17.01 10.22 -0.67
C LYS A 71 16.13 9.90 0.55
N SER A 72 15.54 8.71 0.61
CA SER A 72 14.59 8.29 1.63
C SER A 72 15.05 7.03 2.35
N SER A 73 14.85 6.99 3.67
CA SER A 73 14.89 5.76 4.48
C SER A 73 13.53 5.14 4.73
N ILE A 74 12.44 5.80 4.35
CA ILE A 74 11.09 5.32 4.59
C ILE A 74 10.79 4.19 3.61
N CYS A 75 10.16 3.14 4.10
CA CYS A 75 9.56 2.10 3.27
C CYS A 75 8.17 1.80 3.81
N ASN A 76 7.17 1.67 2.94
CA ASN A 76 5.92 1.08 3.39
C ASN A 76 6.09 -0.44 3.44
N THR A 77 5.82 -1.06 4.58
CA THR A 77 5.77 -2.53 4.70
C THR A 77 4.36 -3.09 4.53
N SER A 78 3.40 -2.21 4.28
CA SER A 78 2.00 -2.57 4.22
C SER A 78 1.39 -2.20 2.89
N ASP A 79 0.82 -3.20 2.22
CA ASP A 79 0.01 -3.04 1.01
C ASP A 79 -1.38 -2.46 1.36
N HIS A 80 -1.39 -1.36 2.14
CA HIS A 80 -2.59 -0.64 2.57
C HIS A 80 -3.17 0.19 1.42
N HIS A 81 -3.43 -0.41 0.27
CA HIS A 81 -4.45 0.15 -0.58
C HIS A 81 -5.77 -0.33 0.02
N GLN A 82 -6.26 0.44 1.01
CA GLN A 82 -7.69 0.44 1.25
C GLN A 82 -8.31 1.01 -0.03
N ILE A 83 -8.93 0.10 -0.79
CA ILE A 83 -9.42 0.33 -2.15
C ILE A 83 -10.74 1.11 -2.09
N LEU A 84 -10.75 2.20 -2.88
CA LEU A 84 -11.86 2.99 -3.44
C LEU A 84 -12.86 3.63 -2.48
N GLY A 85 -12.91 4.97 -2.49
CA GLY A 85 -14.13 5.71 -2.15
C GLY A 85 -14.34 6.05 -0.66
N PHE A 86 -13.32 5.94 0.18
CA PHE A 86 -13.37 6.46 1.55
C PHE A 86 -12.29 7.54 1.75
N ALA A 87 -12.71 8.81 1.66
CA ALA A 87 -11.84 9.96 1.86
C ALA A 87 -11.34 10.07 3.32
N GLU A 88 -12.03 9.41 4.25
CA GLU A 88 -11.83 9.47 5.69
C GLU A 88 -10.66 8.58 6.17
N PHE A 89 -10.19 7.65 5.35
CA PHE A 89 -9.00 6.84 5.65
C PHE A 89 -7.81 7.31 4.80
N ILE A 90 -6.91 8.07 5.44
CA ILE A 90 -5.64 8.46 4.82
C ILE A 90 -4.83 7.18 4.55
N ASN A 91 -4.71 6.85 3.26
CA ASN A 91 -3.94 5.72 2.77
C ASN A 91 -2.44 5.93 3.07
N THR A 92 -1.75 4.96 3.68
CA THR A 92 -0.32 5.09 4.01
C THR A 92 0.55 5.27 2.76
N ASN A 93 0.12 4.76 1.61
CA ASN A 93 0.79 5.00 0.34
C ASN A 93 0.65 6.45 -0.11
N LEU A 94 -0.47 7.11 0.17
CA LEU A 94 -0.64 8.55 -0.08
C LEU A 94 0.31 9.36 0.81
N LEU A 95 0.40 9.02 2.11
CA LEU A 95 1.36 9.66 3.03
C LEU A 95 2.79 9.50 2.54
N ASN A 96 3.19 8.28 2.18
CA ASN A 96 4.53 8.00 1.69
C ASN A 96 4.79 8.65 0.33
N GLY A 97 3.77 8.74 -0.53
CA GLY A 97 3.83 9.49 -1.77
C GLY A 97 4.07 10.97 -1.54
N LEU A 98 3.36 11.60 -0.60
CA LEU A 98 3.57 13.00 -0.21
C LEU A 98 4.97 13.23 0.35
N ILE A 99 5.42 12.35 1.26
CA ILE A 99 6.78 12.43 1.81
C ILE A 99 7.82 12.27 0.70
N ALA A 100 7.64 11.30 -0.20
CA ALA A 100 8.51 11.10 -1.35
C ALA A 100 8.55 12.32 -2.27
N THR A 101 7.41 12.98 -2.54
CA THR A 101 7.36 14.25 -3.27
C THR A 101 8.19 15.32 -2.57
N MET A 102 8.04 15.49 -1.26
CA MET A 102 8.80 16.47 -0.46
C MET A 102 10.30 16.19 -0.45
N GLN A 103 10.69 14.91 -0.47
CA GLN A 103 12.09 14.47 -0.60
C GLN A 103 12.58 14.47 -2.06
N GLN A 104 11.75 14.86 -3.02
CA GLN A 104 12.01 14.81 -4.46
C GLN A 104 12.45 13.41 -4.92
N ALA A 105 11.91 12.37 -4.29
CA ALA A 105 12.19 10.99 -4.65
C ALA A 105 11.43 10.62 -5.95
N PRO A 106 12.05 9.83 -6.86
CA PRO A 106 11.49 9.56 -8.19
C PRO A 106 10.35 8.55 -8.18
N CYS A 107 10.14 7.86 -7.06
CA CYS A 107 9.06 6.92 -6.83
C CYS A 107 8.64 6.96 -5.35
N THR A 108 7.61 6.22 -5.01
CA THR A 108 7.33 5.77 -3.64
C THR A 108 7.39 4.24 -3.62
N VAL A 109 7.84 3.66 -2.51
CA VAL A 109 8.16 2.23 -2.42
C VAL A 109 7.27 1.54 -1.40
N THR A 110 6.66 0.43 -1.83
CA THR A 110 5.91 -0.47 -0.96
C THR A 110 6.46 -1.87 -1.05
N PHE A 111 6.86 -2.42 0.08
CA PHE A 111 7.21 -3.82 0.23
C PHE A 111 5.92 -4.63 0.32
N SER A 112 5.69 -5.47 -0.68
CA SER A 112 4.54 -6.38 -0.70
C SER A 112 4.97 -7.70 -0.10
N PHE A 113 4.27 -8.10 0.98
CA PHE A 113 4.48 -9.37 1.66
C PHE A 113 3.28 -10.27 1.44
N SER A 114 3.52 -11.43 0.85
CA SER A 114 2.52 -12.47 0.68
C SER A 114 2.48 -13.46 1.87
N SER A 115 3.45 -13.40 2.76
CA SER A 115 3.56 -14.19 4.00
C SER A 115 2.61 -13.76 5.12
N ILE A 116 1.96 -12.60 4.99
CA ILE A 116 1.02 -12.11 5.99
C ILE A 116 -0.34 -12.80 5.89
N PRO A 117 -1.06 -12.95 7.01
CA PRO A 117 -2.44 -13.42 7.01
C PRO A 117 -3.35 -12.51 6.19
N LEU A 118 -4.34 -13.08 5.51
CA LEU A 118 -5.41 -12.34 4.86
C LEU A 118 -6.12 -11.42 5.86
N ASN A 119 -6.24 -11.78 7.14
CA ASN A 119 -6.85 -10.90 8.14
C ASN A 119 -6.01 -9.72 8.63
N SER A 120 -4.77 -9.59 8.16
CA SER A 120 -3.95 -8.41 8.41
C SER A 120 -4.64 -7.14 7.94
N SER A 121 -4.46 -6.03 8.66
CA SER A 121 -4.85 -4.70 8.20
C SER A 121 -4.04 -4.27 6.97
N SER A 122 -2.85 -4.84 6.78
CA SER A 122 -1.93 -4.59 5.66
C SER A 122 -2.30 -5.30 4.37
N PHE A 123 -3.35 -6.12 4.36
CA PHE A 123 -3.80 -6.80 3.14
C PHE A 123 -5.31 -6.62 2.93
N SER A 124 -5.71 -6.12 1.75
CA SER A 124 -7.12 -5.92 1.44
C SER A 124 -7.80 -7.29 1.21
N ARG A 125 -8.69 -7.69 2.11
CA ARG A 125 -9.60 -8.85 1.89
C ARG A 125 -10.79 -8.48 1.00
N GLY A 126 -10.75 -7.34 0.36
CA GLY A 126 -11.93 -6.64 -0.08
C GLY A 126 -11.78 -5.14 0.03
N PHE A 127 -12.84 -4.43 -0.32
CA PHE A 127 -12.90 -2.98 -0.34
C PHE A 127 -14.06 -2.49 0.50
N PHE A 128 -14.00 -1.21 0.85
CA PHE A 128 -15.13 -0.49 1.43
C PHE A 128 -15.74 0.37 0.33
N TYR A 129 -17.06 0.36 0.19
CA TYR A 129 -17.77 1.25 -0.71
C TYR A 129 -19.07 1.66 -0.02
N ASN A 130 -19.30 2.97 0.13
CA ASN A 130 -20.44 3.53 0.88
C ASN A 130 -20.62 2.89 2.26
N GLN A 131 -19.54 2.88 3.07
CA GLN A 131 -19.48 2.29 4.43
C GLN A 131 -19.70 0.76 4.50
N LYS A 132 -19.95 0.11 3.36
CA LYS A 132 -20.14 -1.33 3.28
C LYS A 132 -18.85 -2.02 2.86
N ARG A 133 -18.47 -3.05 3.58
CA ARG A 133 -17.34 -3.91 3.22
C ARG A 133 -17.78 -5.00 2.25
N PHE A 134 -17.04 -5.16 1.16
CA PHE A 134 -17.22 -6.22 0.18
C PHE A 134 -16.00 -7.13 0.17
N SER A 135 -16.17 -8.39 0.58
CA SER A 135 -15.06 -9.30 0.78
C SER A 135 -14.78 -10.18 -0.44
N LEU A 136 -13.52 -10.20 -0.88
CA LEU A 136 -12.98 -11.11 -1.89
C LEU A 136 -12.85 -12.56 -1.37
N PHE A 137 -12.83 -12.77 -0.05
CA PHE A 137 -12.73 -14.09 0.55
C PHE A 137 -13.78 -14.33 1.63
N PRO A 138 -14.23 -15.58 1.83
CA PRO A 138 -15.08 -15.94 2.94
C PRO A 138 -14.31 -15.86 4.27
N ASP A 139 -15.06 -15.70 5.36
CA ASP A 139 -14.52 -15.54 6.71
C ASP A 139 -13.62 -16.69 7.18
N LYS A 140 -13.87 -17.91 6.73
CA LYS A 140 -13.03 -19.08 7.05
C LYS A 140 -11.58 -18.95 6.56
N MET A 141 -11.33 -18.12 5.55
CA MET A 141 -9.98 -17.92 4.98
C MET A 141 -9.20 -16.78 5.66
N LYS A 142 -9.78 -16.13 6.67
CA LYS A 142 -9.14 -15.02 7.39
C LYS A 142 -7.75 -15.36 7.95
N ARG A 143 -7.54 -16.61 8.33
CA ARG A 143 -6.27 -17.09 8.90
C ARG A 143 -5.29 -17.63 7.87
N CYS A 144 -5.71 -17.76 6.60
CA CYS A 144 -4.82 -18.14 5.52
C CYS A 144 -3.85 -17.00 5.22
N VAL A 145 -2.65 -17.36 4.80
CA VAL A 145 -1.64 -16.40 4.32
C VAL A 145 -1.88 -16.06 2.86
N VAL A 146 -1.50 -14.86 2.44
CA VAL A 146 -1.79 -14.35 1.09
C VAL A 146 -1.21 -15.24 -0.01
N TYR A 147 0.00 -15.80 0.16
CA TYR A 147 0.62 -16.65 -0.85
C TYR A 147 -0.11 -18.00 -1.04
N THR A 148 -0.91 -18.44 -0.07
CA THR A 148 -1.77 -19.64 -0.22
C THR A 148 -3.19 -19.30 -0.62
N ALA A 149 -3.54 -18.01 -0.69
CA ALA A 149 -4.87 -17.60 -1.13
C ALA A 149 -5.03 -17.88 -2.63
N PRO A 150 -6.17 -18.48 -3.04
CA PRO A 150 -6.47 -18.67 -4.44
C PRO A 150 -6.69 -17.32 -5.11
N CYS A 151 -6.34 -17.23 -6.40
CA CYS A 151 -6.76 -16.11 -7.24
C CYS A 151 -8.28 -15.96 -7.19
N PHE A 152 -8.78 -14.73 -7.15
CA PHE A 152 -10.19 -14.48 -7.34
C PHE A 152 -10.51 -14.47 -8.84
N LYS A 153 -11.73 -14.90 -9.17
CA LYS A 153 -12.23 -14.95 -10.54
C LYS A 153 -13.26 -13.86 -10.79
N ARG A 154 -13.61 -13.63 -12.06
CA ARG A 154 -14.60 -12.62 -12.46
C ARG A 154 -15.95 -12.82 -11.79
N GLU A 155 -16.37 -14.07 -11.57
CA GLU A 155 -17.64 -14.38 -10.88
C GLU A 155 -17.64 -13.86 -9.44
N LYS A 156 -16.46 -13.73 -8.82
CA LYS A 156 -16.36 -13.23 -7.45
C LYS A 156 -16.72 -11.76 -7.33
N ILE A 157 -16.46 -10.97 -8.38
CA ILE A 157 -16.73 -9.53 -8.39
C ILE A 157 -18.12 -9.19 -8.93
N ALA A 158 -18.83 -10.13 -9.56
CA ALA A 158 -20.15 -9.88 -10.14
C ALA A 158 -21.22 -9.40 -9.13
N GLY A 159 -21.02 -9.68 -7.83
CA GLY A 159 -21.88 -9.19 -6.75
C GLY A 159 -21.46 -7.85 -6.15
N PHE A 160 -20.47 -7.16 -6.73
CA PHE A 160 -19.97 -5.87 -6.25
C PHE A 160 -20.69 -4.70 -6.93
N PRO A 161 -20.59 -3.47 -6.39
CA PRO A 161 -21.10 -2.28 -7.08
C PRO A 161 -20.48 -2.13 -8.47
N GLU A 162 -21.23 -1.57 -9.42
CA GLU A 162 -20.84 -1.47 -10.83
C GLU A 162 -19.51 -0.71 -10.99
N GLU A 163 -19.33 0.40 -10.27
CA GLU A 163 -18.14 1.23 -10.31
C GLU A 163 -16.89 0.47 -9.81
N ILE A 164 -17.11 -0.46 -8.89
CA ILE A 164 -16.02 -1.31 -8.41
C ILE A 164 -15.72 -2.38 -9.46
N GLN A 165 -16.75 -3.00 -10.04
CA GLN A 165 -16.56 -3.97 -11.11
C GLN A 165 -15.80 -3.36 -12.29
N GLU A 166 -16.11 -2.12 -12.66
CA GLU A 166 -15.39 -1.35 -13.68
C GLU A 166 -13.91 -1.30 -13.37
N VAL A 167 -13.50 -0.89 -12.16
CA VAL A 167 -12.08 -0.87 -11.79
C VAL A 167 -11.41 -2.22 -11.98
N PHE A 168 -11.99 -3.30 -11.45
CA PHE A 168 -11.39 -4.64 -11.60
C PHE A 168 -11.32 -5.08 -13.06
N ASN A 169 -12.31 -4.71 -13.88
CA ASN A 169 -12.34 -5.05 -15.30
C ASN A 169 -11.40 -4.17 -16.15
N SER A 170 -11.03 -2.98 -15.68
CA SER A 170 -10.08 -2.09 -16.34
C SER A 170 -8.62 -2.51 -16.16
N VAL A 171 -8.32 -3.39 -15.20
CA VAL A 171 -6.97 -3.92 -14.99
C VAL A 171 -6.69 -5.01 -16.02
N GLU A 172 -5.73 -4.73 -16.91
CA GLU A 172 -5.34 -5.64 -17.98
C GLU A 172 -4.89 -7.00 -17.42
N ASN A 173 -5.39 -8.09 -18.02
CA ASN A 173 -5.03 -9.47 -17.67
C ASN A 173 -5.22 -9.86 -16.19
N LEU A 174 -5.98 -9.09 -15.40
CA LEU A 174 -6.12 -9.29 -13.95
C LEU A 174 -6.45 -10.73 -13.57
N PHE A 175 -7.43 -11.35 -14.23
CA PHE A 175 -7.89 -12.70 -13.90
C PHE A 175 -6.96 -13.81 -14.40
N ASN A 176 -5.96 -13.47 -15.21
CA ASN A 176 -4.95 -14.39 -15.73
C ASN A 176 -3.66 -14.38 -14.90
N LEU A 177 -3.55 -13.48 -13.91
CA LEU A 177 -2.38 -13.42 -13.04
C LEU A 177 -2.27 -14.68 -12.15
N PRO A 178 -1.07 -15.25 -11.99
CA PRO A 178 -0.85 -16.56 -11.38
C PRO A 178 -1.05 -16.59 -9.86
N SER A 179 -1.16 -15.45 -9.18
CA SER A 179 -1.38 -15.41 -7.74
C SER A 179 -2.28 -14.27 -7.31
N PHE A 180 -2.98 -14.47 -6.19
CA PHE A 180 -3.80 -13.43 -5.58
C PHE A 180 -3.00 -12.17 -5.22
N SER A 181 -1.77 -12.33 -4.74
CA SER A 181 -0.84 -11.22 -4.47
C SER A 181 -0.60 -10.37 -5.72
N GLN A 182 -0.33 -11.01 -6.86
CA GLN A 182 -0.16 -10.28 -8.13
C GLN A 182 -1.46 -9.59 -8.58
N GLN A 183 -2.61 -10.23 -8.39
CA GLN A 183 -3.91 -9.62 -8.71
C GLN A 183 -4.15 -8.33 -7.92
N ILE A 184 -3.93 -8.35 -6.61
CA ILE A 184 -4.14 -7.16 -5.77
C ILE A 184 -3.10 -6.10 -6.06
N ARG A 185 -1.82 -6.45 -6.26
CA ARG A 185 -0.80 -5.49 -6.69
C ARG A 185 -1.19 -4.79 -8.00
N ALA A 186 -1.72 -5.52 -8.97
CA ALA A 186 -2.16 -4.96 -10.26
C ALA A 186 -3.34 -3.99 -10.09
N VAL A 187 -4.35 -4.36 -9.29
CA VAL A 187 -5.49 -3.47 -8.95
C VAL A 187 -4.99 -2.21 -8.25
N ASN A 188 -4.11 -2.37 -7.26
CA ASN A 188 -3.62 -1.25 -6.47
C ASN A 188 -2.74 -0.31 -7.30
N LYS A 189 -1.92 -0.86 -8.19
CA LYS A 189 -1.12 -0.09 -9.15
C LYS A 189 -2.02 0.73 -10.08
N TYR A 190 -3.05 0.10 -10.67
CA TYR A 190 -4.01 0.78 -11.53
C TYR A 190 -4.69 1.95 -10.79
N LEU A 191 -5.13 1.74 -9.55
CA LEU A 191 -5.73 2.79 -8.72
C LEU A 191 -4.77 3.94 -8.41
N TRP A 192 -3.51 3.62 -8.12
CA TRP A 192 -2.48 4.64 -7.88
C TRP A 192 -2.20 5.47 -9.13
N ASP A 193 -2.11 4.81 -10.28
CA ASP A 193 -1.85 5.49 -11.56
C ASP A 193 -3.05 6.38 -11.95
N ASN A 194 -4.30 5.94 -11.73
CA ASN A 194 -5.49 6.79 -11.88
C ASN A 194 -5.50 7.99 -10.93
N LEU A 195 -5.13 7.79 -9.65
CA LEU A 195 -5.02 8.91 -8.70
C LEU A 195 -4.02 9.96 -9.20
N ARG A 196 -2.90 9.53 -9.78
CA ARG A 196 -1.85 10.42 -10.32
C ARG A 196 -2.32 11.24 -11.52
N GLU A 197 -3.35 10.83 -12.25
CA GLU A 197 -3.95 11.67 -13.29
C GLU A 197 -4.53 12.96 -12.70
N THR A 198 -5.14 12.86 -11.50
CA THR A 198 -5.69 14.02 -10.77
C THR A 198 -4.68 14.68 -9.82
N ALA A 199 -3.65 13.94 -9.41
CA ALA A 199 -2.60 14.38 -8.49
C ALA A 199 -1.20 14.11 -9.08
N PRO A 200 -0.81 14.80 -10.17
CA PRO A 200 0.42 14.49 -10.93
C PRO A 200 1.72 14.77 -10.15
N PHE A 201 1.64 15.48 -9.03
CA PHE A 201 2.77 15.69 -8.12
C PHE A 201 3.16 14.42 -7.33
N LEU A 202 2.29 13.41 -7.29
CA LEU A 202 2.58 12.14 -6.64
C LEU A 202 3.51 11.29 -7.53
N PRO A 203 4.59 10.73 -6.96
CA PRO A 203 5.52 9.92 -7.73
C PRO A 203 4.90 8.55 -8.05
N PRO A 204 5.41 7.83 -9.06
CA PRO A 204 4.99 6.47 -9.36
C PRO A 204 5.21 5.55 -8.14
N LEU A 205 4.30 4.62 -7.92
CA LEU A 205 4.40 3.60 -6.88
C LEU A 205 5.06 2.34 -7.45
N ILE A 206 6.06 1.83 -6.74
CA ILE A 206 6.75 0.58 -7.05
C ILE A 206 6.47 -0.41 -5.91
N TYR A 207 5.97 -1.59 -6.29
CA TYR A 207 5.83 -2.72 -5.37
C TYR A 207 7.07 -3.58 -5.44
N LEU A 208 7.70 -3.80 -4.29
CA LEU A 208 8.80 -4.76 -4.17
C LEU A 208 8.27 -6.04 -3.51
N PRO A 209 8.04 -7.14 -4.28
CA PRO A 209 7.59 -8.40 -3.71
C PRO A 209 8.73 -9.07 -2.95
N ILE A 210 8.73 -8.94 -1.62
CA ILE A 210 9.86 -9.35 -0.81
C ILE A 210 10.10 -10.86 -0.88
N GLU A 211 9.05 -11.68 -0.98
CA GLU A 211 9.25 -13.12 -1.14
C GLU A 211 9.91 -13.50 -2.48
N GLU A 212 9.72 -12.73 -3.54
CA GLU A 212 10.39 -12.96 -4.84
C GLU A 212 11.85 -12.51 -4.75
N VAL A 213 12.11 -11.32 -4.19
CA VAL A 213 13.49 -10.83 -3.96
C VAL A 213 14.28 -11.79 -3.06
N VAL A 214 13.68 -12.29 -1.99
CA VAL A 214 14.37 -13.22 -1.07
C VAL A 214 14.64 -14.57 -1.74
N LYS A 215 13.75 -15.06 -2.62
CA LYS A 215 14.02 -16.29 -3.39
C LYS A 215 15.25 -16.15 -4.26
N GLU A 216 15.41 -15.01 -4.94
CA GLU A 216 16.60 -14.71 -5.76
C GLU A 216 17.91 -14.66 -4.96
N ILE A 217 17.85 -14.44 -3.64
CA ILE A 217 19.04 -14.40 -2.78
C ILE A 217 19.40 -15.78 -2.23
N ILE A 218 18.39 -16.63 -1.98
CA ILE A 218 18.56 -17.95 -1.34
C ILE A 218 18.95 -19.03 -2.37
N ILE A 219 18.52 -18.89 -3.62
CA ILE A 219 18.81 -19.82 -4.73
C ILE A 219 20.19 -19.53 -5.30
#